data_AF-A0ABD5K004-F1
#
_entry.id   AF-A0ABD5K004-F1
#
_cell.length_a   1.000
_cell.length_b   1.000
_cell.length_c   1.000
_cell.angle_alpha   90.00
_cell.angle_beta   90.00
_cell.angle_gamma   90.00
#
_symmetry.space_group_name_H-M   'P 1'
#
loop_
_entity.id
_entity.type
_entity.pdbx_description
1 polymer ?
#
loop_
_entity_poly.entity_id
_entity_poly.type
_entity_poly.pdbx_seq_one_letter_code
_entity_poly.pdbx_strand_id
1 'polypeptide(L)' 'MTGRSAISTVLMIAALAATLAACGRKGPLEPPPSSLITDDQGHTKPKPKEDKPFILDKLL' A
#
# COMPACT_ATOMS: atom_id res chain seq x y z
N MET A 1 -32.35 12.98 26.27
CA MET A 1 -32.33 12.55 24.85
C MET A 1 -30.91 12.52 24.25
N THR A 2 -29.92 13.16 24.86
CA THR A 2 -28.51 13.22 24.39
C THR A 2 -27.75 11.89 24.49
N GLY A 3 -27.97 11.08 25.53
CA GLY A 3 -27.24 9.83 25.74
C GLY A 3 -27.45 8.76 24.65
N ARG A 4 -28.70 8.61 24.16
CA ARG A 4 -29.02 7.66 23.06
C ARG A 4 -28.38 8.08 21.75
N SER A 5 -28.29 9.39 21.50
CA SER A 5 -27.63 9.95 20.32
C SER A 5 -26.11 9.71 20.35
N ALA A 6 -25.47 9.92 21.50
CA ALA A 6 -24.03 9.69 21.67
C ALA A 6 -23.67 8.21 21.45
N ILE A 7 -24.44 7.28 22.00
CA ILE A 7 -24.24 5.83 21.80
C ILE A 7 -24.37 5.48 20.31
N SER A 8 -25.37 6.01 19.62
CA SER A 8 -25.57 5.75 18.19
C SER A 8 -24.39 6.25 17.34
N THR A 9 -23.83 7.42 17.66
CA THR A 9 -22.68 7.96 16.94
C THR A 9 -21.44 7.10 17.15
N VAL A 10 -21.18 6.67 18.39
CA VAL A 10 -20.03 5.79 18.70
C VAL A 10 -20.14 4.45 17.97
N LEU A 11 -21.33 3.86 17.92
CA LEU A 11 -21.56 2.59 17.20
C LEU A 11 -21.31 2.74 15.69
N MET A 12 -21.72 3.86 15.09
CA MET A 12 -21.48 4.13 13.68
C MET A 12 -19.98 4.26 13.38
N ILE A 13 -19.24 5.00 14.20
CA ILE A 13 -17.79 5.18 14.03
C ILE A 13 -17.07 3.83 14.18
N ALA A 14 -17.46 3.02 15.16
CA ALA A 14 -16.88 1.69 15.36
C ALA A 14 -17.11 0.76 14.16
N ALA A 15 -18.31 0.79 13.57
CA ALA A 15 -18.62 0.00 12.38
C ALA A 15 -17.78 0.42 11.17
N LEU A 16 -17.63 1.73 10.93
CA LEU A 16 -16.81 2.26 9.85
C LEU A 16 -15.32 1.94 10.03
N ALA A 17 -14.80 2.05 11.24
CA ALA A 17 -13.41 1.69 11.53
C ALA A 17 -13.15 0.19 11.26
N ALA A 18 -14.09 -0.68 11.61
CA ALA A 18 -13.99 -2.12 11.37
C ALA A 18 -14.00 -2.47 9.87
N THR A 19 -14.83 -1.80 9.06
CA THR A 19 -14.86 -2.04 7.61
C THR A 19 -13.59 -1.55 6.92
N LEU A 20 -13.04 -0.40 7.33
CA LEU A 20 -11.77 0.11 6.81
C LEU A 20 -10.60 -0.80 7.18
N ALA A 21 -10.58 -1.32 8.41
CA ALA A 21 -9.56 -2.28 8.84
C ALA A 21 -9.65 -3.61 8.07
N ALA A 22 -10.87 -4.05 7.72
CA ALA A 22 -11.10 -5.25 6.92
C ALA A 22 -10.80 -5.07 5.43
N CYS A 23 -10.99 -3.87 4.88
CA CYS A 23 -10.73 -3.56 3.46
C CYS A 23 -9.26 -3.29 3.11
N GLY A 24 -8.32 -3.38 4.07
CA GLY A 24 -6.97 -2.90 3.80
C GLY A 24 -5.89 -3.39 4.74
N ARG A 25 -5.62 -4.70 4.77
CA ARG A 25 -4.25 -5.14 5.08
C ARG A 25 -3.40 -4.83 3.86
N LYS A 26 -2.65 -3.73 3.90
CA LYS A 26 -1.51 -3.53 2.99
C LYS A 26 -0.44 -4.55 3.36
N GLY A 27 -0.64 -5.81 2.94
CA GLY A 27 0.41 -6.81 2.97
C GLY A 27 1.57 -6.34 2.10
N PRO A 28 2.81 -6.76 2.39
CA PRO A 28 3.90 -6.54 1.44
C PRO A 28 3.44 -7.12 0.10
N LEU A 29 3.36 -6.24 -0.90
CA LEU A 29 3.07 -6.68 -2.26
C LEU A 29 4.17 -7.67 -2.62
N GLU A 30 3.78 -8.88 -3.02
CA GLU A 30 4.74 -9.86 -3.49
C GLU A 30 5.52 -9.20 -4.64
N PRO A 31 6.86 -9.10 -4.52
CA PRO A 31 7.64 -8.41 -5.52
C PRO A 31 7.43 -9.14 -6.86
N PRO A 32 7.18 -8.41 -7.97
CA PRO A 32 6.99 -9.05 -9.26
C PRO A 32 8.26 -9.85 -9.60
N PRO A 33 8.15 -11.00 -10.28
CA PRO A 33 9.29 -11.88 -10.57
C PRO A 33 10.40 -11.18 -11.36
N SER A 34 10.10 -10.08 -12.04
CA SER A 34 11.05 -9.25 -12.79
C SER A 34 11.85 -8.25 -11.95
N SER A 35 11.55 -8.12 -10.65
CA SER A 35 12.21 -7.18 -9.74
C SER A 35 13.45 -7.76 -9.05
N LEU A 36 13.71 -9.05 -9.23
CA LEU A 36 14.84 -9.76 -8.62
C LEU A 36 15.76 -10.28 -9.73
N ILE A 37 17.05 -10.07 -9.59
CA ILE A 37 18.09 -10.64 -10.46
C ILE A 37 18.97 -11.52 -9.58
N THR A 38 19.26 -12.73 -10.06
CA THR A 38 20.24 -13.62 -9.44
C THR A 38 21.63 -13.27 -10.00
N ASP A 39 22.54 -12.89 -9.11
CA ASP A 39 23.93 -12.62 -9.44
C ASP A 39 24.69 -13.90 -9.81
N ASP A 40 25.87 -13.78 -10.42
CA ASP A 40 26.76 -14.90 -10.75
C ASP A 40 27.20 -15.73 -9.53
N GLN A 41 27.18 -15.11 -8.35
CA GLN A 41 27.43 -15.75 -7.05
C GLN A 41 26.17 -16.36 -6.39
N GLY A 42 25.03 -16.41 -7.10
CA GLY A 42 23.79 -17.03 -6.62
C GLY A 42 22.97 -16.19 -5.64
N HIS A 43 23.30 -14.90 -5.48
CA HIS A 43 22.58 -13.98 -4.59
C HIS A 43 21.42 -13.29 -5.33
N THR A 44 20.22 -13.36 -4.75
CA THR A 44 19.04 -12.65 -5.26
C THR A 44 19.07 -11.19 -4.81
N LYS A 45 19.28 -10.26 -5.74
CA LYS A 45 19.35 -8.82 -5.48
C LYS A 45 18.20 -8.08 -6.18
N PRO A 46 17.69 -6.98 -5.60
CA PRO A 46 16.71 -6.14 -6.30
C PRO A 46 17.33 -5.59 -7.58
N LYS A 47 16.61 -5.71 -8.69
CA LYS A 47 17.03 -5.17 -9.99
C LYS A 47 17.29 -3.66 -9.84
N PRO A 48 18.47 -3.16 -10.21
CA PRO A 48 18.71 -1.73 -10.30
C PRO A 48 17.65 -1.10 -11.18
N LYS A 49 16.89 -0.14 -10.64
CA LYS A 49 15.91 0.62 -11.43
C LYS A 49 16.72 1.51 -12.36
N GLU A 50 16.60 1.27 -13.65
CA GLU A 50 17.13 2.19 -14.65
C GLU A 50 16.37 3.51 -14.52
N ASP A 51 17.10 4.60 -14.25
CA ASP A 51 16.54 5.94 -14.18
C ASP A 51 16.07 6.36 -15.57
N LYS A 52 14.81 6.06 -15.89
CA LYS A 52 14.20 6.50 -17.14
C LYS A 52 13.91 7.99 -17.04
N PRO A 53 14.27 8.80 -18.05
CA PRO A 53 13.97 10.23 -18.06
C PRO A 53 12.46 10.41 -17.87
N PHE A 54 12.09 11.34 -16.99
CA PHE A 54 10.68 11.58 -16.69
C PHE A 54 10.03 12.13 -17.96
N ILE A 55 8.81 11.71 -18.29
CA ILE A 55 8.15 12.18 -19.52
C ILE A 55 8.00 13.72 -19.52
N LEU A 56 7.94 14.34 -18.33
CA LEU A 56 7.92 15.81 -18.18
C LEU A 56 9.26 16.49 -18.46
N ASP A 57 10.39 15.78 -18.52
CA ASP A 57 11.68 16.37 -18.96
C ASP A 57 11.61 16.79 -20.44
N LYS A 58 10.65 16.27 -21.20
CA LYS A 58 10.39 16.69 -22.59
C LYS A 58 9.44 17.89 -22.71
N LEU A 59 8.82 18.31 -21.61
CA LEU A 59 7.82 19.38 -21.56
C LEU A 59 8.37 20.70 -20.98
N LEU A 60 9.64 20.72 -20.57
CA LEU A 60 10.37 21.90 -20.09
C LEU A 60 11.32 22.43 -21.16
#